data_AF-A0A3B8P903-F1
#
_entry.id   AF-A0A3B8P903-F1
#
_cell.length_a   1.000
_cell.length_b   1.000
_cell.length_c   1.000
_cell.angle_alpha   90.00
_cell.angle_beta   90.00
_cell.angle_gamma   90.00
#
_symmetry.space_group_name_H-M   'P 1'
#
loop_
_entity.id
_entity.type
_entity.pdbx_description
1 polymer ?
#
loop_
_entity_poly.entity_id
_entity_poly.type
_entity_poly.pdbx_seq_one_letter_code
_entity_poly.pdbx_strand_id
1 'polypeptide(L)'
;MRIEPRPLPETLPSLGNLPPLLTRLYAARGVQSEAELDKSLARLLPYQQLKGIEAAVDLLVTALDLRQRILIVGDFDADGATASSVG
;
A
#
# COMPACT_ATOMS: atom_id res chain seq x y z
N MET A 1 18.42 23.12 0.14
CA MET A 1 17.07 22.50 0.23
C MET A 1 16.06 23.62 0.05
N ARG A 2 15.31 23.63 -1.07
CA ARG A 2 14.30 24.66 -1.36
C ARG A 2 12.95 24.13 -0.91
N ILE A 3 12.26 24.85 -0.03
CA ILE A 3 10.90 24.49 0.38
C ILE A 3 9.95 25.10 -0.65
N GLU A 4 9.26 24.26 -1.40
CA GLU A 4 8.23 24.69 -2.35
C GLU A 4 6.83 24.36 -1.81
N PRO A 5 5.91 25.33 -1.79
CA PRO A 5 4.54 25.09 -1.36
C PRO A 5 3.79 24.25 -2.40
N ARG A 6 3.03 23.25 -1.96
CA ARG A 6 2.10 22.55 -2.86
C ARG A 6 0.90 23.43 -3.19
N PRO A 7 0.46 23.46 -4.46
CA PRO A 7 -0.77 24.14 -4.83
C PRO A 7 -1.97 23.48 -4.15
N LEU A 8 -2.93 24.30 -3.73
CA LEU A 8 -4.21 23.83 -3.25
C LEU A 8 -5.18 23.69 -4.43
N PRO A 9 -6.08 22.69 -4.42
CA PRO A 9 -7.17 22.64 -5.37
C PRO A 9 -8.13 23.82 -5.15
N GLU A 10 -8.79 24.27 -6.23
CA GLU A 10 -9.75 25.38 -6.19
C GLU A 10 -10.92 25.08 -5.24
N THR A 11 -11.36 23.83 -5.21
CA THR A 11 -12.41 23.34 -4.32
C THR A 11 -11.84 22.33 -3.34
N LEU A 12 -12.06 22.54 -2.04
CA LEU A 12 -11.65 21.58 -1.02
C LEU A 12 -12.64 20.40 -0.97
N PRO A 13 -12.13 19.15 -0.87
CA PRO A 13 -12.97 17.98 -0.68
C PRO A 13 -13.62 17.95 0.71
N SER A 14 -14.79 17.34 0.80
CA SER A 14 -15.41 17.00 2.09
C SER A 14 -14.78 15.72 2.62
N LEU A 15 -13.96 15.84 3.68
CA LEU A 15 -13.22 14.72 4.28
C LEU A 15 -13.76 14.37 5.68
N GLY A 16 -15.07 14.56 5.88
CA GLY A 16 -15.72 14.32 7.16
C GLY A 16 -15.39 15.39 8.21
N ASN A 17 -15.44 15.01 9.49
CA ASN A 17 -15.26 15.92 10.62
C ASN A 17 -13.77 16.15 10.96
N LEU A 18 -13.00 16.64 9.99
CA LEU A 18 -11.60 17.01 10.17
C LEU A 18 -11.42 18.51 10.45
N PRO A 19 -10.42 18.89 11.26
CA PRO A 19 -10.00 20.28 11.38
C PRO A 19 -9.69 20.91 10.01
N PRO A 20 -10.04 22.19 9.75
CA PRO A 20 -9.85 22.84 8.45
C PRO A 20 -8.40 22.80 7.92
N LEU A 21 -7.41 22.82 8.82
CA LEU A 21 -6.01 22.68 8.46
C LEU A 21 -5.71 21.30 7.85
N LEU A 22 -6.23 20.22 8.44
CA LEU A 22 -6.01 18.86 7.93
C LEU A 22 -6.69 18.67 6.58
N THR A 23 -7.90 19.19 6.40
CA THR A 23 -8.61 19.16 5.11
C THR A 23 -7.76 19.80 4.00
N ARG A 24 -7.17 20.98 4.26
CA ARG A 24 -6.27 21.65 3.30
C ARG A 24 -5.00 20.84 3.02
N LEU A 25 -4.38 20.22 4.04
CA LEU A 25 -3.15 19.44 3.89
C LEU A 25 -3.34 18.14 3.12
N TYR A 26 -4.49 17.48 3.29
CA TYR A 26 -4.88 16.28 2.54
C TYR A 26 -5.30 16.62 1.12
N ALA A 27 -6.05 17.70 0.91
CA ALA A 27 -6.39 18.21 -0.41
C ALA A 27 -5.13 18.56 -1.23
N ALA A 28 -4.13 19.21 -0.62
CA ALA A 28 -2.83 19.48 -1.24
C ALA A 28 -2.00 18.22 -1.55
N ARG A 29 -2.40 17.05 -1.02
CA ARG A 29 -1.82 15.72 -1.31
C ARG A 29 -2.63 14.94 -2.34
N GLY A 30 -3.72 15.52 -2.85
CA GLY A 30 -4.59 14.87 -3.83
C GLY A 30 -5.64 13.95 -3.23
N VAL A 31 -5.82 13.93 -1.90
CA VAL A 31 -6.91 13.16 -1.28
C VAL A 31 -8.25 13.78 -1.66
N GLN A 32 -9.19 12.99 -2.19
CA GLN A 32 -10.46 13.50 -2.72
C GLN A 32 -11.67 13.11 -1.86
N SER A 33 -11.55 12.07 -1.04
CA SER A 33 -12.65 11.52 -0.26
C SER A 33 -12.21 11.04 1.13
N GLU A 34 -13.16 10.98 2.07
CA GLU A 34 -12.92 10.40 3.40
C GLU A 34 -12.50 8.92 3.33
N ALA A 35 -12.97 8.18 2.32
CA ALA A 35 -12.62 6.77 2.12
C ALA A 35 -11.11 6.55 1.85
N GLU A 36 -10.42 7.50 1.24
CA GLU A 36 -8.96 7.43 1.02
C GLU A 36 -8.15 7.63 2.31
N LEU A 37 -8.79 8.07 3.39
CA LEU A 37 -8.17 8.23 4.70
C LEU A 37 -8.33 6.99 5.59
N ASP A 38 -9.09 5.99 5.15
CA ASP A 38 -9.29 4.74 5.85
C ASP A 38 -8.05 3.85 5.71
N LYS A 39 -7.35 3.66 6.83
CA LYS A 39 -6.09 2.89 6.93
C LYS A 39 -6.32 1.45 7.36
N SER A 40 -7.57 1.00 7.42
CA SER A 40 -7.87 -0.38 7.78
C SER A 40 -7.39 -1.34 6.68
N LEU A 41 -7.04 -2.57 7.06
CA LEU A 41 -6.66 -3.60 6.11
C LEU A 41 -7.77 -3.92 5.10
N ALA A 42 -9.03 -3.64 5.46
CA ALA A 42 -10.19 -3.82 4.58
C ALA A 42 -10.17 -2.92 3.33
N ARG A 43 -9.34 -1.87 3.32
CA ARG A 43 -9.16 -0.97 2.17
C ARG A 43 -7.94 -1.27 1.31
N LEU A 44 -7.15 -2.29 1.66
CA LEU A 44 -6.08 -2.74 0.78
C LEU A 44 -6.66 -3.21 -0.55
N LEU A 45 -5.89 -3.04 -1.62
CA LEU A 45 -6.25 -3.60 -2.91
C LEU A 45 -6.36 -5.13 -2.78
N PRO A 46 -7.39 -5.75 -3.40
CA PRO A 46 -7.52 -7.21 -3.42
C PRO A 46 -6.26 -7.87 -3.96
N TYR A 47 -5.72 -8.85 -3.25
CA TYR A 47 -4.49 -9.55 -3.65
C TYR A 47 -4.64 -10.23 -5.03
N GLN A 48 -5.85 -10.54 -5.47
CA GLN A 48 -6.16 -11.11 -6.79
C GLN A 48 -5.72 -10.20 -7.94
N GLN A 49 -5.50 -8.91 -7.67
CA GLN A 49 -4.96 -7.96 -8.66
C GLN A 49 -3.44 -8.10 -8.83
N LEU A 50 -2.74 -8.81 -7.93
CA LEU A 50 -1.32 -9.09 -8.09
C LEU A 50 -1.13 -10.02 -9.29
N LYS A 51 -0.36 -9.54 -10.27
CA LYS A 51 -0.10 -10.27 -11.51
C LYS A 51 0.51 -11.64 -11.21
N GLY A 52 -0.16 -12.69 -11.68
CA GLY A 52 0.33 -14.07 -11.57
C GLY A 52 0.20 -14.69 -10.19
N ILE A 53 -0.59 -14.10 -9.28
CA ILE A 53 -0.72 -14.58 -7.90
C ILE A 53 -1.24 -16.01 -7.80
N GLU A 54 -2.23 -16.38 -8.63
CA GLU A 54 -2.77 -17.75 -8.64
C GLU A 54 -1.70 -18.78 -9.00
N ALA A 55 -1.02 -18.60 -10.14
CA ALA A 55 0.04 -19.50 -10.58
C ALA A 55 1.22 -19.57 -9.60
N ALA A 56 1.56 -18.45 -8.93
CA ALA A 56 2.61 -18.41 -7.92
C ALA A 56 2.22 -19.22 -6.67
N VAL A 57 0.97 -19.09 -6.22
CA VAL A 57 0.44 -19.84 -5.07
C VAL A 57 0.40 -21.34 -5.39
N ASP A 58 -0.09 -21.74 -6.56
CA ASP A 58 -0.12 -23.15 -6.97
C ASP A 58 1.27 -23.80 -6.97
N LEU A 59 2.28 -23.06 -7.45
CA LEU A 59 3.67 -23.50 -7.43
C LEU A 59 4.18 -23.68 -6.00
N LEU A 60 3.90 -22.71 -5.11
CA LEU A 60 4.32 -22.78 -3.70
C LEU A 60 3.62 -23.93 -2.96
N VAL A 61 2.31 -24.12 -3.15
CA VAL A 61 1.56 -25.24 -2.55
C VAL A 61 2.16 -26.57 -3.00
N THR A 62 2.43 -26.73 -4.29
CA THR A 62 3.07 -27.94 -4.83
C THR A 62 4.46 -28.17 -4.22
N ALA A 63 5.28 -27.12 -4.10
CA ALA A 63 6.61 -27.21 -3.51
C ALA A 63 6.57 -27.61 -2.03
N LEU A 64 5.57 -27.12 -1.29
CA LEU A 64 5.34 -27.47 0.11
C LEU A 64 4.92 -28.94 0.25
N ASP A 65 3.94 -29.40 -0.53
CA ASP A 65 3.47 -30.79 -0.51
C ASP A 65 4.58 -31.80 -0.83
N LEU A 66 5.45 -31.45 -1.79
CA LEU A 66 6.60 -32.24 -2.18
C LEU A 66 7.83 -32.04 -1.28
N ARG A 67 7.72 -31.22 -0.22
CA ARG A 67 8.82 -30.87 0.70
C ARG A 67 10.10 -30.42 0.00
N GLN A 68 9.94 -29.58 -1.02
CA GLN A 68 11.06 -28.99 -1.72
C GLN A 68 11.75 -27.95 -0.84
N ARG A 69 13.04 -27.71 -1.12
CA ARG A 69 13.77 -26.60 -0.48
C ARG A 69 13.33 -25.29 -1.12
N ILE A 70 12.88 -24.35 -0.30
CA ILE A 70 12.47 -23.01 -0.73
C ILE A 70 13.50 -22.01 -0.19
N LEU A 71 14.07 -21.19 -1.08
CA LEU A 71 14.95 -20.08 -0.74
C LEU A 71 14.20 -18.78 -1.01
N ILE A 72 14.03 -17.95 0.02
CA ILE A 72 13.43 -16.62 -0.09
C ILE A 72 14.58 -15.61 -0.22
N VAL A 73 14.57 -14.82 -1.29
CA VAL A 73 15.58 -13.78 -1.57
C VAL A 73 14.88 -12.43 -1.63
N GLY A 74 15.20 -11.54 -0.69
CA GLY A 74 14.75 -10.15 -0.68
C GLY A 74 15.84 -9.18 -1.19
N ASP A 75 15.44 -7.94 -1.48
CA ASP A 75 16.40 -6.84 -1.71
C ASP A 75 17.05 -6.39 -0.38
N PHE A 76 18.14 -5.62 -0.47
CA PHE A 76 18.96 -5.18 0.66
C PHE A 76 18.36 -4.02 1.48
N ASP A 77 17.22 -3.48 1.08
CA ASP A 77 16.55 -2.43 1.84
C ASP A 77 15.60 -2.98 2.92
N ALA A 78 15.02 -2.07 3.70
CA ALA A 78 14.12 -2.46 4.78
C ALA A 78 12.85 -3.16 4.27
N ASP A 79 12.36 -2.81 3.09
CA ASP A 79 11.18 -3.46 2.51
C ASP A 79 11.52 -4.90 2.11
N GLY A 80 12.63 -5.12 1.40
CA GLY A 80 13.10 -6.45 1.01
C GLY A 80 13.44 -7.35 2.21
N ALA A 81 14.12 -6.80 3.22
CA ALA A 81 14.47 -7.53 4.43
C ALA A 81 13.24 -7.91 5.27
N THR A 82 12.24 -7.03 5.35
CA THR A 82 11.00 -7.34 6.07
C THR A 82 10.13 -8.32 5.29
N ALA A 83 9.95 -8.12 3.98
CA ALA A 83 9.18 -9.03 3.12
C ALA A 83 9.73 -10.48 3.14
N SER A 84 11.05 -10.65 3.17
CA SER A 84 11.68 -11.98 3.18
C SER A 84 11.71 -12.69 4.54
N SER A 85 11.36 -11.98 5.62
CA SER A 85 11.31 -12.54 6.98
C SER A 85 9.90 -12.93 7.44
N VAL A 86 8.87 -12.54 6.69
CA VAL A 86 7.50 -13.00 6.92
C VAL A 86 7.37 -14.44 6.39
N GLY A 87 7.56 -15.43 7.25
CA GLY A 87 7.47 -16.85 6.95
C GLY A 87 6.98 -17.67 8.13
#